data_AF-A0A4R3VI62-F1
#
_entry.id   AF-A0A4R3VI62-F1
#
_cell.length_a   1.000
_cell.length_b   1.000
_cell.length_c   1.000
_cell.angle_alpha   90.00
_cell.angle_beta   90.00
_cell.angle_gamma   90.00
#
_symmetry.space_group_name_H-M   'P 1'
#
loop_
_entity.id
_entity.type
_entity.pdbx_description
1 polymer ?
#
loop_
_entity_poly.entity_id
_entity_poly.type
_entity_poly.pdbx_seq_one_letter_code
_entity_poly.pdbx_strand_id
1 'polypeptide(L)'
;MDVSTTPANPHFERLGGHGAIERLVDAFYRAMDELPQARAIRAMHEVDLGPTRRLLTRYLSEWMGGPRLYTPDRGPPKLRRRHQAFAIDGAARDAWMACMRRALAETCADAGLRAELDAAFHKVADFLRNTDTP
;
A
#
# COMPACT_ATOMS: atom_id res chain seq x y z
N MET A 1 30.16 -21.38 -5.05
CA MET A 1 30.13 -19.93 -5.30
C MET A 1 28.68 -19.50 -5.16
N ASP A 2 28.33 -18.97 -4.00
CA ASP A 2 26.98 -18.50 -3.73
C ASP A 2 26.85 -17.13 -4.40
N VAL A 3 26.15 -17.08 -5.53
CA VAL A 3 25.73 -15.80 -6.13
C VAL A 3 24.62 -15.28 -5.23
N SER A 4 25.01 -14.53 -4.20
CA SER A 4 24.09 -13.71 -3.43
C SER A 4 23.59 -12.60 -4.35
N THR A 5 22.57 -12.91 -5.14
CA THR A 5 21.84 -11.93 -5.95
C THR A 5 21.16 -10.97 -4.98
N THR A 6 21.64 -9.74 -4.87
CA THR A 6 20.90 -8.69 -4.17
C THR A 6 19.48 -8.64 -4.75
N PRO A 7 18.41 -8.72 -3.94
CA PRO A 7 17.06 -8.62 -4.47
C PRO A 7 16.92 -7.29 -5.22
N ALA A 8 16.37 -7.33 -6.44
CA ALA A 8 16.22 -6.15 -7.30
C ALA A 8 15.37 -5.03 -6.64
N ASN A 9 14.57 -5.37 -5.62
CA ASN A 9 13.91 -4.43 -4.72
C ASN A 9 14.24 -4.81 -3.25
N PRO A 10 15.02 -4.00 -2.52
CA PRO A 10 15.42 -4.30 -1.15
C PRO A 10 14.41 -3.83 -0.09
N HIS A 11 13.29 -3.20 -0.48
CA HIS A 11 12.38 -2.54 0.47
C HIS A 11 11.78 -3.50 1.50
N PHE A 12 11.46 -4.74 1.11
CA PHE A 12 10.90 -5.75 2.01
C PHE A 12 11.82 -6.01 3.21
N GLU A 13 13.10 -6.31 2.95
CA GLU A 13 14.08 -6.56 3.99
C GLU A 13 14.38 -5.30 4.81
N ARG A 14 14.54 -4.14 4.14
CA ARG A 14 14.80 -2.87 4.82
C ARG A 14 13.67 -2.43 5.75
N LEU A 15 12.41 -2.77 5.41
CA LEU A 15 11.26 -2.47 6.27
C LEU A 15 11.19 -3.40 7.49
N GLY A 16 11.82 -4.58 7.44
CA GLY A 16 11.76 -5.61 8.49
C GLY A 16 10.85 -6.80 8.14
N GLY A 17 10.65 -7.05 6.85
CA GLY A 17 9.96 -8.23 6.33
C GLY A 17 8.45 -8.26 6.60
N HIS A 18 7.87 -9.47 6.61
CA HIS A 18 6.43 -9.68 6.61
C HIS A 18 5.72 -9.03 7.82
N GLY A 19 6.24 -9.23 9.03
CA GLY A 19 5.63 -8.66 10.23
C GLY A 19 5.64 -7.13 10.24
N ALA A 20 6.62 -6.48 9.59
CA ALA A 20 6.61 -5.03 9.44
C ALA A 20 5.56 -4.54 8.45
N ILE A 21 5.29 -5.33 7.40
CA ILE A 21 4.22 -5.04 6.44
C ILE A 21 2.84 -5.21 7.08
N GLU A 22 2.64 -6.24 7.90
CA GLU A 22 1.39 -6.40 8.68
C GLU A 22 1.11 -5.16 9.54
N ARG A 23 2.13 -4.71 10.31
CA ARG A 23 2.02 -3.49 11.11
C ARG A 23 1.72 -2.25 10.26
N LEU A 24 2.38 -2.10 9.11
CA LEU A 24 2.15 -0.99 8.18
C LEU A 24 0.70 -0.99 7.67
N VAL A 25 0.18 -2.15 7.26
CA VAL A 25 -1.19 -2.31 6.75
C VAL A 25 -2.22 -2.03 7.84
N ASP A 26 -1.98 -2.52 9.05
CA ASP A 26 -2.86 -2.25 10.20
C ASP A 26 -2.89 -0.76 10.54
N ALA A 27 -1.72 -0.10 10.61
CA ALA A 27 -1.62 1.34 10.84
C ALA A 27 -2.26 2.16 9.70
N PHE A 28 -2.13 1.70 8.45
CA PHE A 28 -2.76 2.34 7.28
C PHE A 28 -4.29 2.32 7.39
N TYR A 29 -4.89 1.17 7.69
CA TYR A 29 -6.34 1.09 7.82
C TYR A 29 -6.87 1.79 9.07
N ARG A 30 -6.13 1.76 10.19
CA ARG A 30 -6.46 2.59 11.36
C ARG A 30 -6.43 4.08 11.02
N ALA A 31 -5.41 4.54 10.29
CA ALA A 31 -5.37 5.93 9.82
C ALA A 31 -6.56 6.26 8.92
N MET A 32 -6.99 5.34 8.07
CA MET A 32 -8.18 5.51 7.21
C MET A 32 -9.49 5.59 8.01
N ASP A 33 -9.62 4.86 9.11
CA ASP A 33 -10.78 4.95 10.02
C ASP A 33 -10.81 6.28 10.80
N GLU A 34 -9.65 6.85 11.12
CA GLU A 34 -9.54 8.02 12.01
C GLU A 34 -9.47 9.36 11.29
N LEU A 35 -8.81 9.43 10.12
CA LEU A 35 -8.56 10.70 9.44
C LEU A 35 -9.84 11.25 8.78
N PRO A 36 -10.29 12.48 9.12
CA PRO A 36 -11.51 13.04 8.55
C PRO A 36 -11.51 13.11 7.02
N GLN A 37 -10.37 13.43 6.41
CA GLN A 37 -10.20 13.47 4.96
C GLN A 37 -10.28 12.10 4.28
N ALA A 38 -10.12 11.00 5.04
CA ALA A 38 -10.17 9.64 4.52
C ALA A 38 -11.59 9.03 4.54
N ARG A 39 -12.59 9.74 5.07
CA ARG A 39 -13.97 9.23 5.18
C ARG A 39 -14.55 8.74 3.85
N ALA A 40 -14.33 9.50 2.77
CA ALA A 40 -14.83 9.12 1.44
C ALA A 40 -14.20 7.82 0.94
N ILE A 41 -12.87 7.68 1.01
CA ILE A 41 -12.18 6.45 0.59
C ILE A 41 -12.47 5.28 1.54
N ARG A 42 -12.72 5.55 2.82
CA ARG A 42 -13.13 4.51 3.78
C ARG A 42 -14.49 3.92 3.44
N ALA A 43 -15.42 4.74 2.96
CA ALA A 43 -16.74 4.30 2.51
C ALA A 43 -16.70 3.43 1.24
N MET A 44 -15.60 3.46 0.48
CA MET A 44 -15.38 2.55 -0.67
C MET A 44 -14.98 1.13 -0.24
N HIS A 45 -14.70 0.91 1.04
CA HIS A 45 -14.31 -0.37 1.59
C HIS A 45 -15.44 -0.99 2.40
N GLU A 46 -15.48 -2.32 2.41
CA GLU A 46 -16.36 -3.09 3.30
C GLU A 46 -16.20 -2.69 4.77
N VAL A 47 -17.24 -2.96 5.57
CA VAL A 47 -17.20 -2.72 7.02
C VAL A 47 -16.10 -3.59 7.65
N ASP A 48 -16.07 -4.88 7.32
CA ASP A 48 -14.99 -5.78 7.72
C ASP A 48 -13.78 -5.64 6.78
N LEU A 49 -12.72 -5.03 7.31
CA LEU A 49 -11.47 -4.83 6.59
C LEU A 49 -10.54 -6.05 6.63
N GLY A 50 -10.85 -7.11 7.37
CA GLY A 50 -10.00 -8.29 7.53
C GLY A 50 -9.53 -8.90 6.21
N PRO A 51 -10.43 -9.19 5.24
CA PRO A 51 -10.04 -9.69 3.93
C PRO A 51 -9.13 -8.73 3.15
N THR A 52 -9.44 -7.43 3.17
CA THR A 52 -8.68 -6.42 2.43
C THR A 52 -7.30 -6.18 3.04
N ARG A 53 -7.18 -6.19 4.38
CA ARG A 53 -5.89 -6.18 5.10
C ARG A 53 -5.00 -7.33 4.65
N ARG A 54 -5.50 -8.57 4.72
CA ARG A 54 -4.75 -9.75 4.26
C ARG A 54 -4.31 -9.63 2.80
N LEU A 55 -5.19 -9.12 1.94
CA LEU A 55 -4.89 -8.93 0.53
C LEU A 55 -3.79 -7.89 0.31
N LEU A 56 -3.87 -6.74 1.00
CA LEU A 56 -2.88 -5.67 0.91
C LEU A 56 -1.53 -6.12 1.48
N THR A 57 -1.50 -6.82 2.61
CA THR A 57 -0.27 -7.40 3.19
C THR A 57 0.43 -8.33 2.20
N ARG A 58 -0.33 -9.23 1.57
CA ARG A 58 0.22 -10.15 0.54
C ARG A 58 0.74 -9.39 -0.68
N TYR A 59 -0.01 -8.40 -1.15
CA TYR A 59 0.40 -7.54 -2.26
C TYR A 59 1.69 -6.80 -1.95
N LEU A 60 1.76 -6.09 -0.81
CA LEU A 60 2.94 -5.30 -0.42
C LEU A 60 4.16 -6.19 -0.14
N SER A 61 3.97 -7.38 0.42
CA SER A 61 5.06 -8.35 0.62
C SER A 61 5.75 -8.68 -0.71
N GLU A 62 4.97 -8.99 -1.74
CA GLU A 62 5.53 -9.29 -3.07
C GLU A 62 6.03 -8.02 -3.78
N TRP A 63 5.28 -6.92 -3.70
CA TRP A 63 5.63 -5.66 -4.39
C TRP A 63 6.92 -5.03 -3.87
N MET A 64 7.20 -5.17 -2.57
CA MET A 64 8.43 -4.68 -1.94
C MET A 64 9.64 -5.61 -2.13
N GLY A 65 9.51 -6.70 -2.91
CA GLY A 65 10.60 -7.62 -3.22
C GLY A 65 10.70 -8.85 -2.31
N GLY A 66 9.71 -9.08 -1.45
CA GLY A 66 9.61 -10.27 -0.61
C GLY A 66 9.02 -11.49 -1.35
N PRO A 67 8.58 -12.51 -0.59
CA PRO A 67 7.99 -13.72 -1.16
C PRO A 67 6.76 -13.44 -2.04
N ARG A 68 6.54 -14.29 -3.04
CA ARG A 68 5.37 -14.19 -3.94
C ARG A 68 4.10 -14.66 -3.23
N LEU A 69 3.46 -13.75 -2.50
CA LEU A 69 2.25 -14.04 -1.70
C LEU A 69 0.95 -13.59 -2.36
N TYR A 70 1.01 -12.76 -3.41
CA TYR A 70 -0.19 -12.22 -4.06
C TYR A 70 -0.45 -12.91 -5.40
N THR A 71 0.56 -12.94 -6.27
CA THR A 71 0.39 -13.38 -7.66
C THR A 71 -0.02 -14.84 -7.81
N PRO A 72 0.44 -15.81 -6.99
CA PRO A 72 -0.01 -17.20 -7.13
C PRO A 72 -1.54 -17.36 -7.06
N ASP A 73 -2.19 -16.59 -6.19
CA ASP A 73 -3.63 -16.72 -5.94
C ASP A 73 -4.47 -15.72 -6.76
N ARG A 74 -3.90 -14.56 -7.10
CA ARG A 74 -4.63 -13.45 -7.74
C ARG A 74 -4.22 -13.17 -9.18
N GLY A 75 -3.18 -13.86 -9.67
CA GLY A 75 -2.54 -13.54 -10.94
C GLY A 75 -1.91 -12.15 -10.94
N PRO A 76 -1.57 -11.60 -12.13
CA PRO A 76 -0.93 -10.29 -12.23
C PRO A 76 -1.73 -9.19 -11.52
N PRO A 77 -1.10 -8.21 -10.84
CA PRO A 77 -1.78 -7.19 -10.03
C PRO A 77 -2.85 -6.37 -10.75
N LYS A 78 -2.71 -6.09 -12.06
CA LYS A 78 -3.68 -5.36 -12.91
C LYS A 78 -4.40 -4.23 -12.14
N LEU A 79 -3.64 -3.42 -11.38
CA LEU A 79 -4.19 -2.56 -10.32
C LEU A 79 -5.25 -1.60 -10.87
N ARG A 80 -4.96 -0.90 -11.97
CA ARG A 80 -5.90 0.04 -12.59
C ARG A 80 -7.25 -0.63 -12.90
N ARG A 81 -7.24 -1.83 -13.51
CA ARG A 81 -8.47 -2.60 -13.77
C ARG A 81 -9.22 -2.95 -12.48
N ARG A 82 -8.51 -3.29 -11.40
CA ARG A 82 -9.14 -3.61 -10.10
C ARG A 82 -9.69 -2.39 -9.37
N HIS A 83 -9.22 -1.19 -9.72
CA HIS A 83 -9.68 0.07 -9.12
C HIS A 83 -10.69 0.83 -10.00
N GLN A 84 -10.99 0.35 -11.22
CA GLN A 84 -11.92 0.98 -12.17
C GLN A 84 -13.36 1.08 -11.68
N ALA A 85 -13.77 0.26 -10.71
CA ALA A 85 -15.12 0.29 -10.15
C ALA A 85 -15.34 1.46 -9.18
N PHE A 86 -14.29 2.18 -8.79
CA PHE A 86 -14.34 3.29 -7.86
C PHE A 86 -13.99 4.59 -8.56
N ALA A 87 -14.70 5.67 -8.27
CA ALA A 87 -14.32 7.01 -8.69
C ALA A 87 -13.11 7.45 -7.84
N ILE A 88 -11.93 7.49 -8.43
CA ILE A 88 -10.68 7.89 -7.77
C ILE A 88 -10.19 9.18 -8.41
N ASP A 89 -10.43 10.28 -7.70
CA ASP A 89 -10.02 11.62 -8.07
C ASP A 89 -8.72 12.03 -7.36
N GLY A 90 -8.35 13.31 -7.48
CA GLY A 90 -7.19 13.86 -6.77
C GLY A 90 -7.32 13.78 -5.25
N ALA A 91 -8.52 14.06 -4.71
CA ALA A 91 -8.76 14.07 -3.27
C ALA A 91 -8.70 12.65 -2.68
N ALA A 92 -9.24 11.64 -3.36
CA ALA A 92 -9.14 10.24 -2.96
C ALA A 92 -7.67 9.78 -2.92
N ARG A 93 -6.88 10.14 -3.94
CA ARG A 93 -5.44 9.87 -3.99
C ARG A 93 -4.69 10.54 -2.83
N ASP A 94 -4.99 11.80 -2.53
CA ASP A 94 -4.35 12.54 -1.43
C ASP A 94 -4.74 12.00 -0.05
N ALA A 95 -6.01 11.62 0.13
CA ALA A 95 -6.49 10.99 1.36
C ALA A 95 -5.82 9.63 1.60
N TRP A 96 -5.69 8.81 0.54
CA TRP A 96 -4.98 7.52 0.63
C TRP A 96 -3.51 7.73 0.99
N MET A 97 -2.84 8.69 0.35
CA MET A 97 -1.45 9.05 0.67
C MET A 97 -1.29 9.58 2.09
N ALA A 98 -2.25 10.36 2.60
CA ALA A 98 -2.22 10.83 3.99
C ALA A 98 -2.27 9.66 4.98
N CYS A 99 -3.10 8.64 4.71
CA CYS A 99 -3.15 7.42 5.52
C CYS A 99 -1.82 6.67 5.48
N MET A 100 -1.25 6.48 4.29
CA MET A 100 0.01 5.74 4.11
C MET A 100 1.20 6.48 4.77
N ARG A 101 1.27 7.80 4.65
CA ARG A 101 2.28 8.63 5.31
C ARG A 101 2.21 8.52 6.82
N ARG A 102 1.00 8.58 7.39
CA ARG A 102 0.80 8.40 8.84
C ARG A 102 1.26 7.02 9.29
N ALA A 103 0.91 5.98 8.53
CA ALA A 103 1.32 4.61 8.82
C ALA A 103 2.84 4.42 8.75
N LEU A 104 3.49 4.92 7.70
CA LEU A 104 4.95 4.88 7.55
C LEU A 104 5.67 5.63 8.67
N ALA A 105 5.17 6.80 9.08
CA ALA A 105 5.75 7.56 10.18
C ALA A 105 5.71 6.79 11.51
N GLU A 106 4.69 5.96 11.70
CA GLU A 106 4.54 5.13 12.90
C GLU A 106 5.39 3.85 12.84
N THR A 107 5.42 3.17 11.69
CA THR A 107 5.92 1.78 11.62
C THR A 107 7.31 1.63 11.00
N CYS A 108 7.84 2.66 10.36
CA CYS A 108 9.16 2.63 9.72
C CYS A 108 10.05 3.70 10.36
N ALA A 109 11.12 3.31 11.05
CA ALA A 109 12.02 4.25 11.72
C ALA A 109 13.01 4.93 10.75
N ASP A 110 13.39 4.26 9.66
CA ASP A 110 14.32 4.74 8.65
C ASP A 110 13.69 5.86 7.80
N ALA A 111 14.19 7.09 7.97
CA ALA A 111 13.71 8.26 7.26
C ALA A 111 13.95 8.19 5.74
N GLY A 112 15.07 7.61 5.31
CA GLY A 112 15.39 7.43 3.89
C GLY A 112 14.42 6.44 3.25
N LEU A 113 14.21 5.29 3.89
CA LEU A 113 13.25 4.30 3.41
C LEU A 113 11.81 4.86 3.38
N ARG A 114 11.40 5.62 4.40
CA ARG A 114 10.08 6.29 4.38
C ARG A 114 9.92 7.20 3.17
N ALA A 115 10.93 7.99 2.83
CA ALA A 115 10.87 8.90 1.67
C ALA A 115 10.82 8.13 0.34
N GLU A 116 11.60 7.06 0.21
CA GLU A 116 11.57 6.18 -0.96
C GLU A 116 10.19 5.52 -1.15
N LEU A 117 9.62 4.98 -0.06
CA LEU A 117 8.30 4.36 -0.06
C LEU A 117 7.19 5.39 -0.34
N ASP A 118 7.25 6.59 0.24
CA ASP A 118 6.29 7.66 -0.07
C ASP A 118 6.26 7.98 -1.57
N ALA A 119 7.44 8.19 -2.17
CA ALA A 119 7.55 8.48 -3.59
C ALA A 119 7.06 7.30 -4.46
N ALA A 120 7.36 6.06 -4.08
CA ALA A 120 6.92 4.87 -4.79
C ALA A 120 5.39 4.69 -4.71
N PHE A 121 4.82 4.85 -3.52
CA PHE A 121 3.37 4.78 -3.32
C PHE A 121 2.64 5.90 -4.04
N HIS A 122 3.17 7.13 -4.03
CA HIS A 122 2.56 8.26 -4.74
C HIS A 122 2.43 7.97 -6.24
N LYS A 123 3.49 7.45 -6.88
CA LYS A 123 3.44 7.06 -8.30
C LYS A 123 2.33 6.04 -8.59
N VAL A 124 2.17 5.05 -7.71
CA VAL A 124 1.09 4.05 -7.86
C VAL A 124 -0.27 4.70 -7.65
N ALA A 125 -0.46 5.46 -6.57
CA ALA A 125 -1.73 6.10 -6.24
C ALA A 125 -2.17 7.09 -7.33
N ASP A 126 -1.25 7.88 -7.87
CA ASP A 126 -1.54 8.82 -8.96
C ASP A 126 -1.91 8.09 -10.27
N PHE A 127 -1.24 6.97 -10.58
CA PHE A 127 -1.60 6.11 -11.72
C PHE A 127 -3.01 5.49 -11.61
N LEU A 128 -3.53 5.32 -10.39
CA LEU A 128 -4.85 4.73 -10.16
C LEU A 128 -6.01 5.73 -10.29
N ARG A 129 -5.73 7.03 -10.34
CA ARG A 129 -6.74 8.05 -10.62
C ARG A 129 -7.45 7.75 -11.95
N ASN A 130 -8.76 7.92 -11.96
CA ASN A 130 -9.61 7.56 -13.09
C ASN A 130 -10.76 8.53 -13.36
N THR A 131 -10.86 9.61 -12.58
CA THR A 131 -11.79 10.72 -12.78
C THR A 131 -11.12 12.04 -12.38
N ASP A 132 -11.55 13.13 -12.99
CA ASP A 132 -11.14 14.50 -12.63
C ASP A 132 -12.15 15.20 -11.71
N THR A 133 -13.33 14.59 -11.53
CA THR A 133 -14.40 15.10 -10.67
C THR A 133 -14.31 14.47 -9.29
N PRO A 134 -14.42 15.27 -8.19
CA PRO A 134 -14.56 14.76 -6.82
C PRO A 134 -15.80 13.87 -6.62
#